data_AF-A0A0M9VPZ5-F1
#
_entry.id   AF-A0A0M9VPZ5-F1
#
_cell.length_a   1.000
_cell.length_b   1.000
_cell.length_c   1.000
_cell.angle_alpha   90.00
_cell.angle_beta   90.00
_cell.angle_gamma   90.00
#
_symmetry.space_group_name_H-M   'P 1'
#
loop_
_entity.id
_entity.type
_entity.pdbx_description
1 polymer ?
#
loop_
_entity_poly.entity_id
_entity_poly.type
_entity_poly.pdbx_seq_one_letter_code
_entity_poly.pdbx_strand_id
1 'polypeptide(L)'
;MDLNSPITLRTRKFITNRLLQRKQMVLDVIHPARPNVSRAELQEKLGELYKSPKEQVFVFGMRTHYGGGRSTGFALIYDSKEALERFEPKHRLVRNGLAPKIEKPSRKLRKERKNRAKKVRGTKKSKTGDAKKK
;
A
#
# COMPACT_ATOMS: atom_id res chain seq x y z
N MET A 1 15.36 26.69 -0.20
CA MET A 1 14.07 26.00 -0.43
C MET A 1 13.45 25.74 0.92
N ASP A 2 12.22 26.18 1.13
CA ASP A 2 11.56 26.11 2.44
C ASP A 2 10.74 24.82 2.56
N LEU A 3 11.14 23.95 3.50
CA LEU A 3 10.45 22.69 3.79
C LEU A 3 9.13 22.91 4.54
N ASN A 4 8.93 24.07 5.17
CA ASN A 4 7.75 24.39 5.96
C ASN A 4 6.73 25.24 5.19
N SER A 5 7.01 25.55 3.92
CA SER A 5 6.07 26.28 3.08
C SER A 5 4.70 25.56 3.03
N PRO A 6 3.58 26.31 3.13
CA PRO A 6 2.26 25.73 3.19
C PRO A 6 1.94 24.92 1.94
N ILE A 7 1.20 23.82 2.14
CA ILE A 7 0.74 22.94 1.07
C ILE A 7 -0.77 23.02 1.02
N THR A 8 -1.32 23.14 -0.19
CA THR A 8 -2.76 23.06 -0.41
C THR A 8 -3.13 21.67 -0.93
N LEU A 9 -4.04 21.00 -0.23
CA LEU A 9 -4.63 19.74 -0.67
C LEU A 9 -5.96 20.00 -1.36
N ARG A 10 -6.16 19.42 -2.54
CA ARG A 10 -7.46 19.41 -3.23
C ARG A 10 -7.86 17.97 -3.51
N THR A 11 -9.07 17.60 -3.11
CA THR A 11 -9.63 16.28 -3.36
C THR A 11 -10.59 16.36 -4.54
N ARG A 12 -10.41 15.46 -5.51
CA ARG A 12 -11.26 15.36 -6.71
C ARG A 12 -11.79 13.95 -6.84
N LYS A 13 -12.88 13.80 -7.60
CA LYS A 13 -13.52 12.49 -7.87
C LYS A 13 -13.75 11.69 -6.59
N PHE A 14 -14.26 12.38 -5.57
CA PHE A 14 -14.54 11.79 -4.27
C PHE A 14 -15.71 10.81 -4.38
N ILE A 15 -15.49 9.58 -3.93
CA ILE A 15 -16.49 8.51 -3.94
C ILE A 15 -16.52 7.86 -2.56
N THR A 16 -17.71 7.79 -1.97
CA THR A 16 -17.98 6.98 -0.78
C THR A 16 -18.28 5.55 -1.20
N ASN A 17 -17.37 4.62 -0.94
CA ASN A 17 -17.54 3.21 -1.30
C ASN A 17 -17.83 2.37 -0.06
N ARG A 18 -19.12 2.13 0.21
CA ARG A 18 -19.58 1.34 1.36
C ARG A 18 -19.27 -0.14 1.26
N LEU A 19 -19.16 -0.69 0.04
CA LEU A 19 -18.81 -2.10 -0.18
C LEU A 19 -17.42 -2.45 0.34
N LEU A 20 -16.51 -1.48 0.30
CA LEU A 20 -15.13 -1.60 0.78
C LEU A 20 -14.87 -0.79 2.06
N GLN A 21 -15.92 -0.29 2.71
CA GLN A 21 -15.85 0.48 3.96
C GLN A 21 -14.81 1.62 3.90
N ARG A 22 -14.81 2.37 2.79
CA ARG A 22 -13.82 3.43 2.58
C ARG A 22 -14.34 4.58 1.72
N LYS A 23 -13.73 5.74 1.89
CA LYS A 23 -13.79 6.88 0.97
C LYS A 23 -12.56 6.82 0.07
N GLN A 24 -12.75 7.04 -1.23
CA GLN A 24 -11.68 7.03 -2.21
C GLN A 24 -11.72 8.30 -3.06
N MET A 25 -10.56 8.87 -3.34
CA MET A 25 -10.46 10.14 -4.04
C MET A 25 -9.11 10.30 -4.74
N VAL A 26 -9.11 11.13 -5.78
CA VAL A 26 -7.87 11.66 -6.36
C VAL A 26 -7.39 12.82 -5.49
N LEU A 27 -6.11 12.80 -5.15
CA LEU A 27 -5.45 13.83 -4.35
C LEU A 27 -4.58 14.68 -5.26
N ASP A 28 -4.89 15.96 -5.37
CA ASP A 28 -3.98 16.96 -5.93
C ASP A 28 -3.30 17.71 -4.79
N VAL A 29 -1.99 17.82 -4.88
CA VAL A 29 -1.16 18.51 -3.89
C VAL A 29 -0.48 19.68 -4.59
N ILE A 30 -0.68 20.89 -4.08
CA ILE A 30 -0.09 22.13 -4.59
C ILE A 30 0.95 22.59 -3.58
N HIS A 31 2.20 22.68 -4.01
CA HIS A 31 3.40 22.91 -3.18
C HIS A 31 4.41 23.84 -3.89
N PRO A 32 4.06 25.11 -4.20
CA PRO A 32 4.80 25.93 -5.16
C PRO A 32 6.24 26.27 -4.74
N ALA A 33 6.50 26.48 -3.45
CA ALA A 33 7.82 26.84 -2.94
C ALA A 33 8.55 25.68 -2.24
N ARG A 34 7.95 24.48 -2.26
CA ARG A 34 8.45 23.28 -1.58
C ARG A 34 8.78 22.18 -2.59
N PRO A 35 9.82 21.35 -2.34
CA PRO A 35 9.99 20.09 -3.06
C PRO A 35 8.84 19.10 -2.77
N ASN A 36 8.98 17.87 -3.27
CA ASN A 36 7.96 16.84 -3.15
C ASN A 36 7.55 16.58 -1.67
N VAL A 37 6.26 16.39 -1.44
CA VAL A 37 5.68 16.16 -0.11
C VAL A 37 5.72 14.67 0.23
N SER A 38 6.10 14.36 1.46
CA SER A 38 6.16 12.98 1.94
C SER A 38 4.74 12.38 2.07
N ARG A 39 4.62 11.07 1.86
CA ARG A 39 3.31 10.38 2.03
C ARG A 39 2.83 10.41 3.48
N ALA A 40 3.74 10.34 4.45
CA ALA A 40 3.40 10.37 5.86
C ALA A 40 2.73 11.70 6.26
N GLU A 41 3.27 12.82 5.78
CA GLU A 41 2.70 14.15 6.01
C GLU A 41 1.34 14.32 5.31
N LEU A 42 1.19 13.78 4.10
CA LEU A 42 -0.10 13.78 3.40
C LEU A 42 -1.16 12.96 4.14
N GLN A 43 -0.77 11.85 4.77
CA GLN A 43 -1.68 11.02 5.59
C GLN A 43 -2.15 11.77 6.84
N GLU A 44 -1.25 12.50 7.50
CA GLU A 44 -1.59 13.33 8.67
C GLU A 44 -2.58 14.43 8.28
N LYS A 45 -2.25 15.24 7.27
CA LYS A 45 -3.10 16.34 6.81
C LYS A 45 -4.47 15.88 6.30
N LEU A 46 -4.52 14.74 5.60
CA LEU A 46 -5.80 14.14 5.19
C LEU A 46 -6.59 13.57 6.36
N GLY A 47 -5.89 13.00 7.36
CA GLY A 47 -6.51 12.53 8.59
C GLY A 47 -7.18 13.67 9.34
N GLU A 48 -6.49 14.80 9.48
CA GLU A 48 -7.05 16.03 10.07
C GLU A 48 -8.26 16.55 9.28
N LEU A 49 -8.12 16.67 7.95
CA LEU A 49 -9.16 17.23 7.09
C LEU A 49 -10.46 16.39 7.08
N TYR A 50 -10.34 15.07 7.17
CA TYR A 50 -11.47 14.15 7.20
C TYR A 50 -11.77 13.55 8.58
N LYS A 51 -11.16 14.10 9.64
CA LYS A 51 -11.34 13.65 11.04
C LYS A 51 -11.18 12.14 11.21
N SER A 52 -10.16 11.58 10.55
CA SER A 52 -9.84 10.16 10.56
C SER A 52 -8.42 9.96 11.11
N PRO A 53 -8.16 8.90 11.89
CA PRO A 53 -6.82 8.63 12.39
C PRO A 53 -5.87 8.33 11.22
N LYS A 54 -4.61 8.78 11.34
CA LYS A 54 -3.55 8.59 10.33
C LYS A 54 -3.42 7.14 9.86
N GLU A 55 -3.59 6.18 10.76
CA GLU A 55 -3.49 4.75 10.47
C GLU A 55 -4.53 4.26 9.45
N GLN A 56 -5.69 4.92 9.37
CA GLN A 56 -6.78 4.57 8.46
C GLN A 56 -6.66 5.24 7.08
N VAL A 57 -5.66 6.10 6.90
CA VAL A 57 -5.44 6.87 5.66
C VAL A 57 -4.29 6.25 4.86
N PHE A 58 -4.55 5.93 3.60
CA PHE A 58 -3.55 5.42 2.66
C PHE A 58 -3.41 6.34 1.45
N VAL A 59 -2.19 6.84 1.22
CA VAL A 59 -1.85 7.65 0.04
C VAL A 59 -0.87 6.88 -0.85
N PHE A 60 -1.21 6.72 -2.13
CA PHE A 60 -0.37 6.02 -3.10
C PHE A 60 -0.42 6.66 -4.48
N GLY A 61 0.50 6.23 -5.37
CA GLY A 61 0.52 6.69 -6.75
C GLY A 61 0.87 8.17 -6.93
N MET A 62 1.55 8.78 -5.95
CA MET A 62 2.00 10.16 -6.02
C MET A 62 3.00 10.33 -7.17
N ARG A 63 2.66 11.21 -8.11
CA ARG A 63 3.52 11.63 -9.22
C ARG A 63 3.55 13.15 -9.27
N THR A 64 4.75 13.71 -9.24
CA THR A 64 4.98 15.15 -9.40
C THR A 64 4.89 15.53 -10.88
N HIS A 65 4.25 16.65 -11.17
CA HIS A 65 4.21 17.21 -12.51
C HIS A 65 5.59 17.73 -12.93
N TYR A 66 5.80 17.81 -14.25
CA TYR A 66 6.97 18.46 -14.81
C TYR A 66 7.02 19.94 -14.37
N GLY A 67 8.20 20.43 -14.03
CA GLY A 67 8.39 21.77 -13.46
C GLY A 67 8.12 21.90 -11.96
N GLY A 68 7.62 20.85 -11.28
CA GLY A 68 7.39 20.88 -9.83
C GLY A 68 6.13 21.66 -9.43
N GLY A 69 6.00 22.01 -8.15
CA GLY A 69 4.89 22.80 -7.61
C GLY A 69 3.52 22.11 -7.53
N ARG A 70 3.34 20.99 -8.22
CA ARG A 70 2.11 20.19 -8.20
C ARG A 70 2.38 18.70 -8.27
N SER A 71 1.64 17.92 -7.50
CA SER A 71 1.62 16.46 -7.60
C SER A 71 0.20 15.92 -7.61
N THR A 72 0.01 14.80 -8.29
CA THR A 72 -1.24 14.04 -8.30
C THR A 72 -1.03 12.67 -7.70
N GLY A 73 -1.99 12.17 -6.93
CA GLY A 73 -2.00 10.82 -6.42
C GLY A 73 -3.40 10.35 -6.07
N PHE A 74 -3.48 9.28 -5.30
CA PHE A 74 -4.74 8.69 -4.87
C PHE A 74 -4.72 8.48 -3.37
N ALA A 75 -5.86 8.76 -2.74
CA ALA A 75 -6.05 8.61 -1.30
C ALA A 75 -7.25 7.70 -1.02
N LEU A 76 -7.06 6.82 -0.03
CA LEU A 76 -8.07 5.96 0.55
C LEU A 76 -8.17 6.30 2.04
N ILE A 77 -9.40 6.45 2.53
CA ILE A 77 -9.68 6.65 3.95
C ILE A 77 -10.67 5.57 4.35
N TYR A 78 -10.22 4.62 5.16
CA TYR A 78 -11.05 3.54 5.66
C TYR A 78 -11.89 3.99 6.85
N ASP A 79 -13.06 3.40 7.04
CA ASP A 79 -13.93 3.69 8.18
C ASP A 79 -13.40 3.01 9.46
N SER A 80 -12.66 1.90 9.35
CA SER A 80 -12.07 1.15 10.48
C SER A 80 -10.70 0.54 10.13
N LYS A 81 -9.93 0.17 11.17
CA LYS A 81 -8.64 -0.51 11.00
C LYS A 81 -8.80 -1.96 10.50
N GLU A 82 -9.85 -2.63 10.92
CA GLU A 82 -10.19 -3.98 10.47
C GLU A 82 -10.48 -4.03 8.97
N ALA A 83 -11.24 -3.05 8.47
CA ALA A 83 -11.53 -2.90 7.05
C ALA A 83 -10.25 -2.70 6.23
N LEU A 84 -9.35 -1.86 6.75
CA LEU A 84 -8.08 -1.57 6.13
C LEU A 84 -7.21 -2.82 6.00
N GLU A 85 -7.07 -3.61 7.05
CA GLU A 85 -6.26 -4.84 7.02
C GLU A 85 -6.86 -5.90 6.09
N ARG A 86 -8.19 -5.94 5.98
CA ARG A 86 -8.90 -6.88 5.10
C ARG A 86 -8.79 -6.52 3.62
N PHE A 87 -8.97 -5.24 3.29
CA PHE A 87 -9.13 -4.80 1.89
C PHE A 87 -7.87 -4.20 1.28
N GLU A 88 -6.93 -3.67 2.08
CA GLU A 88 -5.72 -3.08 1.52
C GLU A 88 -4.75 -4.17 1.05
N PRO A 89 -4.14 -4.03 -0.15
CA PRO A 89 -3.13 -4.96 -0.61
C PRO A 89 -1.94 -5.05 0.35
N LYS A 90 -1.55 -6.28 0.72
CA LYS A 90 -0.44 -6.54 1.68
C LYS A 90 0.84 -5.76 1.41
N HIS A 91 1.22 -5.57 0.14
CA HIS A 91 2.45 -4.84 -0.21
C HIS A 91 2.42 -3.37 0.23
N ARG A 92 1.23 -2.76 0.37
CA ARG A 92 1.07 -1.38 0.86
C ARG A 92 1.08 -1.34 2.38
N LEU A 93 0.46 -2.33 3.04
CA LEU A 93 0.56 -2.51 4.49
C LEU A 93 2.03 -2.62 4.93
N VAL A 94 2.82 -3.44 4.24
CA VAL A 94 4.27 -3.58 4.52
C VAL A 94 5.02 -2.26 4.29
N ARG A 95 4.70 -1.51 3.24
CA ARG A 95 5.34 -0.19 2.98
C ARG A 95 5.06 0.84 4.06
N ASN A 96 3.91 0.75 4.72
CA ASN A 96 3.51 1.63 5.82
C ASN A 96 3.88 1.06 7.20
N GLY A 97 4.57 -0.08 7.27
CA GLY A 97 4.97 -0.70 8.53
C GLY A 97 3.85 -1.38 9.33
N LEU A 98 2.64 -1.50 8.76
CA LEU A 98 1.47 -2.10 9.43
C LEU A 98 1.46 -3.63 9.35
N ALA A 99 2.26 -4.24 8.48
CA ALA A 99 2.37 -5.69 8.37
C ALA A 99 3.81 -6.12 8.10
N PRO A 100 4.25 -7.27 8.65
CA PRO A 100 5.58 -7.81 8.38
C PRO A 100 5.71 -8.29 6.93
N LYS A 101 6.92 -8.18 6.39
CA LYS A 101 7.25 -8.72 5.08
C LYS A 101 7.21 -10.25 5.14
N ILE A 102 6.37 -10.86 4.31
CA ILE A 102 6.30 -12.32 4.22
C ILE A 102 7.50 -12.83 3.42
N GLU A 103 8.38 -13.58 4.09
CA GLU A 103 9.48 -14.26 3.44
C GLU A 103 8.99 -15.48 2.67
N LYS A 104 9.38 -15.58 1.41
CA LYS A 104 9.00 -16.70 0.52
C LYS A 104 10.22 -17.15 -0.26
N PRO A 105 10.35 -18.47 -0.50
CA PRO A 105 11.38 -18.98 -1.39
C PRO A 105 11.21 -18.41 -2.81
N SER A 106 12.31 -18.34 -3.54
CA SER A 106 12.35 -17.75 -4.88
C SER A 106 11.32 -18.39 -5.83
N ARG A 107 10.87 -17.64 -6.83
CA ARG A 107 9.88 -18.13 -7.81
C ARG A 107 10.37 -19.40 -8.53
N LYS A 108 11.68 -19.52 -8.78
CA LYS A 108 12.32 -20.71 -9.38
C LYS A 108 12.21 -21.92 -8.44
N LEU A 109 12.64 -21.79 -7.19
CA LEU A 109 12.58 -22.86 -6.19
C LEU A 109 11.15 -23.35 -5.95
N ARG A 110 10.17 -22.45 -5.92
CA ARG A 110 8.74 -22.82 -5.82
C ARG A 110 8.25 -23.64 -7.01
N LYS A 111 8.65 -23.27 -8.23
CA LYS A 111 8.29 -23.99 -9.46
C LYS A 111 8.97 -25.36 -9.52
N GLU A 112 10.23 -25.46 -9.13
CA GLU A 112 10.96 -26.72 -9.06
C GLU A 112 10.34 -27.68 -8.04
N ARG A 113 10.04 -27.19 -6.82
CA ARG A 113 9.33 -27.98 -5.79
C ARG A 113 7.98 -28.49 -6.31
N LYS A 114 7.21 -27.63 -6.99
CA LYS A 114 5.93 -28.02 -7.63
C LYS A 114 6.13 -29.13 -8.65
N ASN A 115 7.13 -28.99 -9.54
CA ASN A 115 7.38 -29.97 -10.59
C ASN A 115 7.90 -31.31 -10.04
N ARG A 116 8.69 -31.30 -8.96
CA ARG A 116 9.08 -32.53 -8.23
C ARG A 116 7.87 -33.22 -7.60
N ALA A 117 7.01 -32.47 -6.91
CA ALA A 117 5.80 -33.00 -6.30
C ALA A 117 4.78 -33.54 -7.32
N LYS A 118 4.78 -33.05 -8.56
CA LYS A 118 3.95 -33.59 -9.65
C LYS A 118 4.35 -35.00 -10.08
N LYS A 119 5.60 -35.43 -9.86
CA LYS A 119 6.08 -36.77 -10.25
C LYS A 119 5.60 -37.90 -9.34
N VAL A 120 5.00 -37.57 -8.19
CA VAL A 120 4.56 -38.54 -7.17
C VAL A 120 3.09 -38.35 -6.84
N ARG A 121 2.41 -39.41 -6.38
CA ARG A 121 0.96 -39.43 -6.12
C ARG A 121 0.66 -39.71 -4.64
N GLY A 122 -0.51 -39.24 -4.17
CA GLY A 122 -0.98 -39.46 -2.81
C GLY A 122 -0.02 -38.92 -1.75
N THR A 123 0.12 -39.67 -0.65
CA THR A 123 0.98 -39.34 0.49
C THR A 123 2.48 -39.25 0.15
N LYS A 124 2.91 -39.75 -1.02
CA LYS A 124 4.31 -39.60 -1.48
C LYS A 124 4.67 -38.14 -1.84
N LYS A 125 3.68 -37.25 -2.03
CA LYS A 125 3.89 -35.81 -2.29
C LYS A 125 4.43 -35.02 -1.11
N SER A 126 4.10 -35.39 0.12
CA SER A 126 4.64 -34.72 1.32
C SER A 126 6.10 -35.11 1.56
N LYS A 127 6.46 -36.36 1.25
CA LYS A 127 7.82 -36.91 1.43
C LYS A 127 8.87 -36.43 0.42
N THR A 128 8.48 -35.67 -0.61
CA THR A 128 9.40 -35.22 -1.68
C THR A 128 10.22 -33.99 -1.29
N GLY A 129 9.89 -33.33 -0.17
CA GLY A 129 10.65 -32.21 0.39
C GLY A 129 11.71 -32.64 1.41
N ASP A 130 11.44 -33.73 2.15
CA ASP A 130 12.34 -34.31 3.14
C ASP A 130 13.20 -35.40 2.49
N ALA A 131 14.19 -35.00 1.71
CA ALA A 131 15.28 -35.92 1.44
C ALA A 131 15.97 -36.20 2.78
N LYS A 132 15.80 -37.41 3.34
CA LYS A 132 16.63 -37.88 4.45
C LYS A 132 18.08 -37.65 4.03
N LYS A 133 18.80 -36.79 4.76
CA LYS A 133 20.26 -36.71 4.65
C LYS A 133 20.76 -38.15 4.89
N LYS A 134 21.41 -38.72 3.87
CA LYS A 134 22.23 -39.92 4.05
C LYS A 134 23.44 -39.54 4.87
#